data_AF-A0A7C3HV36-F1
#
_entry.id   AF-A0A7C3HV36-F1
#
_cell.length_a   1.000
_cell.length_b   1.000
_cell.length_c   1.000
_cell.angle_alpha   90.00
_cell.angle_beta   90.00
_cell.angle_gamma   90.00
#
_symmetry.space_group_name_H-M   'P 1'
#
loop_
_entity.id
_entity.type
_entity.pdbx_description
1 polymer ?
#
loop_
_entity_poly.entity_id
_entity_poly.type
_entity_poly.pdbx_seq_one_letter_code
_entity_poly.pdbx_strand_id
1 'polypeptide(L)'
;MIELLDILTVLGVVLLLVVLRAIRREHIRVEHSVSWLAAAAALIALSRSGALLEEAARRVGAGEPALILLMLILIVFLGVFYRFSRIVSELKDMNITLTQRVAILEFLLKEKNGQA
;
A
#
# COMPACT_ATOMS: atom_id res chain seq x y z
N MET A 1 -19.09 19.69 -17.19
CA MET A 1 -17.87 18.91 -17.46
C MET A 1 -17.41 18.34 -16.14
N ILE A 2 -17.06 17.06 -16.08
CA ILE A 2 -16.50 16.46 -14.86
C ILE A 2 -15.05 16.94 -14.76
N GLU A 3 -14.68 17.61 -13.67
CA GLU A 3 -13.29 18.04 -13.47
C GLU A 3 -12.45 16.86 -13.00
N LEU A 4 -11.16 16.85 -13.37
CA LEU A 4 -10.22 15.79 -12.97
C LEU A 4 -10.17 15.61 -11.43
N LEU A 5 -10.38 16.69 -10.68
CA LEU A 5 -10.47 16.67 -9.21
C LEU A 5 -11.67 15.85 -8.70
N ASP A 6 -12.80 15.86 -9.40
CA ASP A 6 -13.98 15.07 -9.03
C ASP A 6 -13.70 13.58 -9.20
N ILE A 7 -13.07 13.19 -10.32
CA ILE A 7 -12.67 11.80 -10.59
C ILE A 7 -11.71 11.30 -9.52
N LEU A 8 -10.70 12.11 -9.16
CA LEU A 8 -9.72 11.77 -8.13
C LEU A 8 -10.37 11.67 -6.74
N THR A 9 -11.35 12.53 -6.44
CA THR A 9 -12.13 12.44 -5.20
C THR A 9 -12.91 11.12 -5.13
N VAL A 10 -13.62 10.75 -6.20
CA VAL A 10 -14.37 9.48 -6.26
C VAL A 10 -13.42 8.29 -6.10
N LEU A 11 -12.27 8.31 -6.79
CA LEU A 11 -11.26 7.26 -6.68
C LEU A 11 -10.74 7.12 -5.24
N GLY A 12 -10.48 8.24 -4.56
CA GLY A 12 -10.07 8.25 -3.15
C GLY A 12 -11.13 7.66 -2.21
N VAL A 13 -12.41 7.99 -2.42
CA VAL A 13 -13.53 7.43 -1.64
C VAL A 13 -13.68 5.94 -1.89
N VAL A 14 -13.62 5.49 -3.15
CA VAL A 14 -13.67 4.06 -3.50
C VAL A 14 -12.51 3.31 -2.84
N LEU A 15 -11.29 3.85 -2.91
CA LEU A 15 -10.13 3.26 -2.26
C LEU A 15 -10.34 3.13 -0.74
N LEU A 16 -10.83 4.18 -0.09
CA LEU A 16 -11.13 4.16 1.35
C LEU A 16 -12.15 3.06 1.70
N LEU A 17 -13.23 2.94 0.92
CA LEU A 17 -14.25 1.91 1.12
C LEU A 17 -13.69 0.50 0.91
N VAL A 18 -12.84 0.30 -0.10
CA VAL A 18 -12.16 -0.97 -0.36
C VAL A 18 -11.26 -1.35 0.82
N VAL A 19 -10.47 -0.41 1.33
CA VAL A 19 -9.57 -0.62 2.48
C VAL A 19 -10.38 -0.95 3.74
N LEU A 20 -11.44 -0.19 4.04
CA LEU A 20 -12.32 -0.47 5.18
C LEU A 20 -13.00 -1.84 5.07
N ARG A 21 -13.44 -2.22 3.87
CA ARG A 21 -14.01 -3.55 3.62
C ARG A 21 -12.97 -4.66 3.79
N ALA A 22 -11.74 -4.45 3.35
CA ALA A 22 -10.64 -5.41 3.50
C ALA A 22 -10.27 -5.62 4.98
N ILE A 23 -10.24 -4.54 5.77
CA ILE A 23 -10.06 -4.59 7.23
C ILE A 23 -11.20 -5.38 7.88
N ARG A 24 -12.45 -5.05 7.54
CA ARG A 24 -13.64 -5.66 8.17
C ARG A 24 -13.79 -7.17 7.89
N ARG A 25 -13.17 -7.69 6.82
CA ARG A 25 -13.26 -9.12 6.44
C ARG A 25 -12.03 -9.96 6.84
N GLU A 26 -11.26 -9.51 7.83
CA GLU A 26 -10.13 -10.23 8.45
C GLU A 26 -8.94 -10.61 7.53
N HIS A 27 -8.89 -10.16 6.27
CA HIS A 27 -7.80 -10.56 5.37
C HIS A 27 -6.53 -9.70 5.44
N ILE A 28 -6.52 -8.60 6.21
CA ILE A 28 -5.33 -7.73 6.37
C ILE A 28 -5.16 -7.39 7.86
N ARG A 29 -3.99 -7.71 8.45
CA ARG A 29 -3.63 -7.23 9.80
C ARG A 29 -3.72 -5.71 9.86
N VAL A 30 -4.31 -5.19 10.93
CA VAL A 30 -4.56 -3.75 11.14
C VAL A 30 -3.33 -2.90 10.83
N GLU A 31 -2.13 -3.37 11.21
CA GLU A 31 -0.83 -2.73 10.98
C GLU A 31 -0.51 -2.37 9.51
N HIS A 32 -0.94 -3.19 8.55
CA HIS A 32 -0.70 -2.95 7.12
C HIS A 32 -1.76 -2.02 6.50
N SER A 33 -2.90 -1.89 7.17
CA SER A 33 -4.05 -1.13 6.70
C SER A 33 -3.93 0.36 7.04
N VAL A 34 -3.15 0.69 8.08
CA VAL A 34 -2.92 2.07 8.53
C VAL A 34 -2.33 2.95 7.42
N SER A 35 -1.36 2.45 6.65
CA SER A 35 -0.77 3.24 5.56
C SER A 35 -1.76 3.53 4.43
N TRP A 36 -2.66 2.58 4.14
CA TRP A 36 -3.68 2.77 3.12
C TRP A 36 -4.79 3.73 3.57
N LEU A 37 -5.20 3.66 4.84
CA LEU A 37 -6.13 4.64 5.43
C LEU A 37 -5.52 6.04 5.45
N ALA A 38 -4.25 6.16 5.84
CA ALA A 38 -3.54 7.43 5.84
C ALA A 38 -3.40 8.01 4.42
N ALA A 39 -3.06 7.16 3.43
CA ALA A 39 -2.99 7.57 2.03
C ALA A 39 -4.34 8.04 1.49
N ALA A 40 -5.41 7.30 1.73
CA ALA A 40 -6.77 7.68 1.29
C ALA A 40 -7.24 8.99 1.97
N ALA A 41 -7.00 9.14 3.27
CA ALA A 41 -7.34 10.36 4.00
C ALA A 41 -6.54 11.58 3.49
N ALA A 42 -5.24 11.42 3.27
CA ALA A 42 -4.39 12.47 2.71
C ALA A 42 -4.85 12.88 1.30
N LEU A 43 -5.21 11.92 0.46
CA LEU A 43 -5.68 12.15 -0.90
C LEU A 43 -7.01 12.92 -0.91
N ILE A 44 -7.96 12.54 -0.05
CA ILE A 44 -9.24 13.25 0.10
C ILE A 44 -9.01 14.68 0.62
N ALA A 45 -8.16 14.84 1.64
CA ALA A 45 -7.85 16.16 2.20
C ALA A 45 -7.17 17.09 1.19
N LEU A 46 -6.19 16.57 0.43
CA LEU A 46 -5.48 17.32 -0.61
C LEU A 46 -6.39 17.65 -1.79
N SER A 47 -7.25 16.73 -2.21
CA SER A 47 -8.19 16.97 -3.32
C SER A 47 -9.20 18.07 -3.02
N ARG A 48 -9.46 18.38 -1.74
CA ARG A 48 -10.38 19.44 -1.31
C ARG A 48 -9.68 20.77 -1.01
N SER A 49 -8.36 20.78 -0.88
CA SER A 49 -7.59 21.97 -0.51
C SER A 49 -7.07 22.71 -1.74
N GLY A 50 -7.96 23.02 -2.70
CA GLY A 50 -7.61 23.64 -3.99
C GLY A 50 -6.59 24.77 -3.89
N ALA A 51 -6.72 25.66 -2.89
CA ALA A 51 -5.78 26.75 -2.64
C ALA A 51 -4.33 26.29 -2.32
N LEU A 52 -4.15 25.18 -1.61
CA LEU A 52 -2.83 24.59 -1.33
C LEU A 52 -2.22 23.97 -2.58
N LEU A 53 -3.02 23.28 -3.39
CA LEU A 53 -2.59 22.71 -4.67
C LEU A 53 -2.19 23.82 -5.66
N GLU A 54 -2.93 24.92 -5.67
CA GLU A 54 -2.67 26.07 -6.53
C GLU A 54 -1.40 26.81 -6.13
N GLU A 55 -1.16 27.02 -4.83
CA GLU A 55 0.09 27.58 -4.33
C GLU A 55 1.29 26.66 -4.61
N ALA A 56 1.13 25.36 -4.41
CA ALA A 56 2.16 24.39 -4.74
C ALA A 56 2.46 24.35 -6.25
N ALA A 57 1.42 24.44 -7.09
CA ALA A 57 1.57 24.49 -8.55
C ALA A 57 2.38 25.71 -8.98
N ARG A 58 2.07 26.90 -8.43
CA ARG A 58 2.85 28.12 -8.68
C ARG A 58 4.32 27.98 -8.29
N ARG A 59 4.62 27.36 -7.15
CA ARG A 59 6.00 27.16 -6.68
C ARG A 59 6.81 26.19 -7.53
N VAL A 60 6.17 25.12 -7.99
CA VAL A 60 6.80 24.08 -8.81
C VAL A 60 6.83 24.48 -10.30
N GLY A 61 6.07 25.51 -10.69
CA GLY A 61 5.89 25.91 -12.09
C GLY A 61 4.96 24.99 -12.87
N ALA A 62 4.08 24.25 -12.19
CA ALA A 62 3.08 23.41 -12.83
C ALA A 62 1.91 24.28 -13.33
N GLY A 63 1.50 24.08 -14.58
CA GLY A 63 0.40 24.84 -15.20
C GLY A 63 -0.98 24.56 -14.61
N GLU A 64 -1.17 23.41 -13.96
CA GLU A 64 -2.45 23.02 -13.37
C GLU A 64 -2.30 22.40 -11.96
N PRO A 65 -3.14 22.79 -10.98
CA PRO A 65 -3.14 22.22 -9.63
C PRO A 65 -3.34 20.69 -9.60
N ALA A 66 -4.05 20.15 -10.59
CA ALA A 66 -4.30 18.71 -10.69
C ALA A 66 -3.03 17.90 -10.97
N LEU A 67 -2.02 18.48 -11.64
CA LEU A 67 -0.72 17.82 -11.87
C LEU A 67 0.04 17.63 -10.56
N ILE A 68 -0.04 18.62 -9.65
CA ILE A 68 0.57 18.50 -8.31
C ILE A 68 -0.11 17.39 -7.51
N LEU A 69 -1.45 17.33 -7.55
CA LEU A 69 -2.18 16.26 -6.89
C LEU A 69 -1.78 14.89 -7.42
N LEU A 70 -1.70 14.73 -8.74
CA LEU A 70 -1.27 13.48 -9.37
C LEU A 70 0.16 13.09 -8.96
N MET A 71 1.08 14.05 -8.90
CA MET A 71 2.45 13.82 -8.45
C MET A 71 2.51 13.38 -6.98
N LEU A 72 1.74 14.02 -6.10
CA LEU A 72 1.67 13.64 -4.68
C LEU A 72 1.09 12.23 -4.51
N ILE A 73 0.04 11.90 -5.27
CA ILE A 73 -0.53 10.55 -5.31
C ILE A 73 0.56 9.55 -5.73
N LEU A 74 1.29 9.82 -6.81
CA LEU A 74 2.36 8.94 -7.27
C LEU A 74 3.41 8.68 -6.19
N ILE A 75 3.89 9.73 -5.49
CA ILE A 75 4.88 9.61 -4.42
C ILE A 75 4.36 8.75 -3.27
N VAL A 76 3.13 9.00 -2.81
CA VAL A 76 2.50 8.24 -1.72
C VAL A 76 2.37 6.76 -2.12
N PHE A 77 1.87 6.49 -3.32
CA PHE A 77 1.73 5.12 -3.83
C PHE A 77 3.08 4.42 -3.99
N LEU A 78 4.13 5.13 -4.43
CA LEU A 78 5.47 4.56 -4.54
C LEU A 78 6.00 4.14 -3.16
N GLY A 79 5.78 4.96 -2.14
CA GLY A 79 6.13 4.61 -0.75
C GLY A 79 5.35 3.39 -0.22
N VAL A 80 4.05 3.33 -0.51
CA VAL A 80 3.21 2.17 -0.17
C VAL A 80 3.69 0.90 -0.88
N PHE A 81 3.99 0.98 -2.17
CA PHE A 81 4.51 -0.16 -2.95
C PHE A 81 5.89 -0.60 -2.45
N TYR A 82 6.76 0.33 -2.10
CA TYR A 82 8.06 0.00 -1.51
C TYR A 82 7.91 -0.76 -0.18
N ARG A 83 7.02 -0.28 0.71
CA ARG A 83 6.70 -0.98 1.96
C ARG A 83 6.14 -2.37 1.71
N PHE A 84 5.25 -2.51 0.71
CA PHE A 84 4.70 -3.80 0.35
C PHE A 84 5.78 -4.76 -0.18
N SER A 85 6.66 -4.29 -1.06
CA SER A 85 7.78 -5.05 -1.60
C SER A 85 8.69 -5.59 -0.48
N ARG A 86 9.01 -4.74 0.51
CA ARG A 86 9.75 -5.13 1.72
C ARG A 86 9.07 -6.28 2.48
N ILE A 87 7.77 -6.14 2.77
CA ILE A 87 7.01 -7.17 3.50
C ILE A 87 6.97 -8.49 2.73
N VAL A 88 6.76 -8.44 1.41
CA VAL A 88 6.75 -9.63 0.55
C VAL A 88 8.11 -10.32 0.54
N SER A 89 9.20 -9.54 0.48
CA SER A 89 10.56 -10.07 0.55
C SER A 89 10.83 -10.79 1.87
N GLU A 90 10.49 -10.15 2.99
CA GLU A 90 10.65 -10.74 4.32
C GLU A 90 9.82 -12.04 4.48
N LEU A 91 8.59 -12.05 3.97
CA LEU A 91 7.73 -13.24 3.99
C LEU A 91 8.31 -14.39 3.15
N LYS A 92 8.91 -14.08 1.99
CA LYS A 92 9.60 -15.06 1.15
C LYS A 92 10.79 -15.68 1.89
N ASP A 93 11.61 -14.86 2.53
CA ASP A 93 12.80 -15.33 3.26
C ASP A 93 12.41 -16.21 4.47
N MET A 94 11.33 -15.85 5.17
CA MET A 94 10.75 -16.67 6.23
C MET A 94 10.24 -18.02 5.69
N ASN A 95 9.60 -18.04 4.52
CA ASN A 95 9.09 -19.26 3.90
C ASN A 95 10.22 -20.21 3.47
N ILE A 96 11.30 -19.67 2.90
CA ILE A 96 12.52 -20.44 2.58
C ILE A 96 13.09 -21.06 3.86
N THR A 97 13.25 -20.26 4.92
CA THR A 97 13.78 -20.73 6.21
C THR A 97 12.91 -21.82 6.82
N LEU A 98 11.59 -21.66 6.77
CA LEU A 98 10.64 -22.65 7.30
C LEU A 98 10.71 -23.96 6.51
N THR A 99 10.78 -23.88 5.18
CA THR A 99 10.92 -25.04 4.29
C THR A 99 12.21 -25.82 4.59
N GLN A 100 13.32 -25.12 4.79
CA GLN A 100 14.60 -25.74 5.17
C GLN A 100 14.51 -26.45 6.53
N ARG A 101 13.87 -25.82 7.53
CA ARG A 101 13.67 -26.43 8.85
C ARG A 101 12.79 -27.68 8.79
N VAL A 102 11.73 -27.64 8.00
CA VAL A 102 10.86 -28.81 7.77
C VAL A 102 11.65 -29.95 7.12
N ALA A 103 12.45 -29.66 6.08
CA ALA A 103 13.28 -30.67 5.42
C ALA A 103 14.29 -31.33 6.38
N ILE A 104 14.94 -30.56 7.25
CA ILE A 104 15.85 -31.10 8.27
C ILE A 104 15.09 -31.97 9.27
N LEU A 105 13.92 -31.52 9.74
CA LEU A 105 13.09 -32.31 10.66
C LEU A 105 12.63 -33.63 10.03
N GLU A 106 12.22 -33.61 8.76
CA GLU A 106 11.84 -34.80 8.00
C GLU A 106 13.01 -35.78 7.87
N PHE A 107 14.23 -35.27 7.61
CA PHE A 107 15.43 -36.08 7.53
C PHE A 107 15.73 -36.79 8.86
N LEU A 108 15.73 -36.06 9.97
CA LEU A 108 15.99 -36.61 11.31
C LEU A 108 14.93 -37.64 11.73
N LEU A 109 13.68 -37.46 11.32
CA LEU A 109 12.61 -38.45 11.56
C LEU A 109 12.83 -39.73 10.75
N LYS A 110 13.23 -39.62 9.48
CA LYS A 110 13.56 -40.79 8.64
C LYS A 110 14.74 -41.57 9.21
N GLU A 111 15.79 -40.88 9.64
CA GLU A 111 16.97 -41.47 10.29
C GLU A 111 16.57 -42.23 11.57
N LYS A 112 15.79 -41.59 12.46
CA LYS A 112 15.31 -42.22 13.69
C LYS A 112 14.44 -43.45 13.43
N ASN A 113 13.65 -43.45 12.35
CA ASN A 113 12.78 -44.56 11.99
C ASN A 113 13.51 -45.69 11.24
N GLY A 114 14.83 -45.58 11.01
CA GLY A 114 15.62 -46.56 10.26
C GLY A 114 15.22 -46.64 8.77
N GLN A 115 14.66 -45.56 8.24
CA GLN A 115 14.17 -45.45 6.86
C GLN A 115 15.08 -44.57 5.98
N ALA A 116 16.22 -44.12 6.50
CA ALA A 116 17.21 -43.31 5.80
C ALA A 116 18.41 -44.16 5.36
#